data_AF-A0A358ID51-F1
#
_entry.id   AF-A0A358ID51-F1
#
_cell.length_a   1.000
_cell.length_b   1.000
_cell.length_c   1.000
_cell.angle_alpha   90.00
_cell.angle_beta   90.00
_cell.angle_gamma   90.00
#
_symmetry.space_group_name_H-M   'P 1'
#
loop_
_entity.id
_entity.type
_entity.pdbx_description
1 polymer ?
#
loop_
_entity_poly.entity_id
_entity_poly.type
_entity_poly.pdbx_seq_one_letter_code
_entity_poly.pdbx_strand_id
1 'polypeptide(L)'
;MKIRSVTYAGTIVKRDGSAPGTLAQVAFSGRSNVGKSSLINTLLQRTRSKIAHVSATPGKTQALNFYEVNEDFYLVDLPGYGYARVPENIREAWGDLIDWYLGESNSVRGVVHLVD
;
A
#
# COMPACT_ATOMS: atom_id res chain seq x y z
N MET A 1 5.20 -16.53 -11.49
CA MET A 1 4.11 -16.81 -10.53
C MET A 1 2.77 -16.68 -11.24
N LYS A 2 1.79 -17.55 -10.96
CA LYS A 2 0.41 -17.43 -11.49
C LYS A 2 -0.52 -16.97 -10.36
N ILE A 3 -1.29 -15.91 -10.59
CA ILE A 3 -2.28 -15.41 -9.62
C ILE A 3 -3.56 -16.24 -9.75
N ARG A 4 -4.02 -16.79 -8.64
CA ARG A 4 -5.20 -17.66 -8.52
C ARG A 4 -6.31 -16.99 -7.71
N SER A 5 -5.95 -16.31 -6.62
CA SER A 5 -6.86 -15.55 -5.77
C SER A 5 -6.24 -14.22 -5.37
N VAL A 6 -7.11 -13.21 -5.22
CA VAL A 6 -6.76 -11.89 -4.72
C VAL A 6 -7.92 -11.39 -3.87
N THR A 7 -7.63 -11.03 -2.63
CA THR A 7 -8.61 -10.52 -1.66
C THR A 7 -8.10 -9.24 -1.03
N TYR A 8 -9.00 -8.29 -0.80
CA TYR A 8 -8.69 -7.12 0.00
C TYR A 8 -8.69 -7.52 1.48
N ALA A 9 -7.51 -7.51 2.11
CA ALA A 9 -7.33 -8.01 3.46
C ALA A 9 -7.56 -6.93 4.54
N GLY A 10 -7.51 -5.65 4.15
CA GLY A 10 -7.86 -4.55 5.03
C GLY A 10 -6.91 -3.36 4.93
N THR A 11 -7.07 -2.45 5.88
CA THR A 11 -6.35 -1.17 5.95
C THR A 11 -5.81 -0.93 7.35
N ILE A 12 -4.59 -0.42 7.43
CA ILE A 12 -4.03 0.14 8.66
C ILE A 12 -3.88 1.65 8.49
N VAL A 13 -4.53 2.42 9.36
CA VAL A 13 -4.50 3.89 9.38
C VAL A 13 -3.64 4.47 10.51
N LYS A 14 -3.21 3.63 11.46
CA LYS A 14 -2.41 3.99 12.64
C LYS A 14 -1.66 2.76 13.18
N ARG A 15 -0.58 2.99 13.93
CA ARG A 15 0.36 1.97 14.44
C ARG A 15 -0.28 0.79 15.18
N ASP A 16 -1.36 1.03 15.91
CA ASP A 16 -2.09 0.02 16.70
C ASP A 16 -3.19 -0.71 15.89
N GLY A 17 -3.25 -0.49 14.58
CA GLY A 17 -4.12 -1.28 13.71
C GLY A 17 -3.62 -2.72 13.61
N SER A 18 -4.52 -3.68 13.79
CA SER A 18 -4.21 -5.10 13.60
C SER A 18 -3.82 -5.35 12.14
N ALA A 19 -2.58 -5.80 11.93
CA ALA A 19 -2.21 -6.34 10.63
C ALA A 19 -3.13 -7.52 10.28
N PRO A 20 -3.57 -7.64 9.01
CA PRO A 20 -4.52 -8.69 8.63
C PRO A 20 -3.96 -10.11 8.80
N GLY A 21 -2.64 -10.25 8.92
CA GLY A 21 -1.97 -11.53 9.16
C GLY A 21 -0.45 -11.38 9.25
N THR A 22 0.24 -12.52 9.27
CA THR A 22 1.71 -12.62 9.40
C THR A 22 2.43 -13.04 8.11
N LEU A 23 1.69 -13.09 6.98
CA LEU A 23 2.27 -13.45 5.68
C LEU A 23 3.33 -12.45 5.24
N ALA A 24 4.24 -12.89 4.37
CA ALA A 24 5.27 -12.03 3.78
C ALA A 24 4.65 -10.84 3.05
N GLN A 25 5.32 -9.68 3.09
CA GLN A 25 4.77 -8.44 2.55
C GLN A 25 5.74 -7.78 1.57
N VAL A 26 5.20 -7.33 0.43
CA VAL A 26 5.91 -6.51 -0.55
C VAL A 26 5.24 -5.15 -0.61
N ALA A 27 5.95 -4.12 -0.17
CA ALA A 27 5.41 -2.77 -0.07
C ALA A 27 5.63 -1.99 -1.37
N PHE A 28 4.65 -1.18 -1.76
CA PHE A 28 4.75 -0.26 -2.90
C PHE A 28 4.80 1.16 -2.39
N SER A 29 5.86 1.89 -2.75
CA SER A 29 6.06 3.30 -2.41
C SER A 29 6.22 4.14 -3.67
N GLY A 30 6.05 5.45 -3.55
CA GLY A 30 6.25 6.39 -4.65
C GLY A 30 5.44 7.66 -4.44
N ARG A 31 5.73 8.69 -5.25
CA ARG A 31 5.01 9.96 -5.20
C ARG A 31 3.53 9.76 -5.51
N SER A 32 2.65 10.59 -4.92
CA SER A 32 1.26 10.70 -5.34
C SER A 32 1.15 10.84 -6.87
N ASN A 33 0.26 10.06 -7.49
CA ASN A 33 0.04 9.98 -8.94
C ASN A 33 1.16 9.37 -9.80
N VAL A 34 2.19 8.74 -9.23
CA VAL A 34 3.24 8.01 -10.01
C VAL A 34 2.75 6.72 -10.69
N GLY A 35 1.47 6.35 -10.54
CA GLY A 35 0.90 5.14 -11.15
C GLY A 35 0.95 3.88 -10.28
N LYS A 36 1.30 3.99 -8.99
CA LYS A 36 1.35 2.87 -8.03
C LYS A 36 0.11 1.98 -8.01
N SER A 37 -1.08 2.54 -7.80
CA SER A 37 -2.33 1.77 -7.77
C SER A 37 -2.67 1.14 -9.13
N SER A 38 -2.23 1.76 -10.23
CA SER A 38 -2.37 1.18 -11.58
C SER A 38 -1.46 -0.03 -11.75
N LEU A 39 -0.20 0.07 -11.31
CA LEU A 39 0.74 -1.06 -11.32
C LEU A 39 0.23 -2.22 -10.47
N ILE A 40 -0.26 -1.95 -9.26
CA ILE A 40 -0.84 -2.97 -8.37
C ILE A 40 -2.01 -3.69 -9.06
N ASN A 41 -2.97 -2.97 -9.63
CA ASN A 41 -4.08 -3.60 -10.35
C ASN A 41 -3.61 -4.42 -11.57
N THR A 42 -2.56 -3.98 -12.27
CA THR A 42 -1.97 -4.72 -13.39
C THR A 42 -1.31 -6.02 -12.91
N LEU A 43 -0.47 -5.94 -11.86
CA LEU A 43 0.18 -7.11 -11.28
C LEU A 43 -0.85 -8.12 -10.79
N LEU A 44 -1.91 -7.66 -10.12
CA LEU A 44 -3.00 -8.48 -9.59
C LEU A 44 -3.97 -9.01 -10.66
N GLN A 45 -3.79 -8.68 -11.94
CA GLN A 45 -4.73 -9.00 -13.03
C GLN A 45 -6.17 -8.48 -12.78
N ARG A 46 -6.29 -7.35 -12.08
CA ARG A 46 -7.55 -6.70 -11.66
C ARG A 46 -7.85 -5.42 -12.43
N THR A 47 -7.33 -5.25 -13.64
CA THR A 47 -7.55 -4.01 -14.43
C THR A 47 -9.02 -3.74 -14.80
N ARG A 48 -9.84 -4.80 -14.92
CA ARG A 48 -11.30 -4.73 -15.16
C ARG A 48 -12.16 -4.77 -13.90
N SER A 49 -11.63 -5.29 -12.79
CA SER A 49 -12.28 -5.39 -11.47
C SER A 49 -11.35 -4.84 -10.41
N LYS A 50 -11.09 -3.53 -10.50
CA LYS A 50 -10.06 -2.84 -9.72
C LYS A 50 -10.32 -3.01 -8.22
N ILE A 51 -9.29 -3.45 -7.50
CA ILE A 51 -9.32 -3.61 -6.05
C ILE A 51 -8.47 -2.53 -5.36
N ALA A 52 -7.43 -2.05 -6.05
CA ALA A 52 -6.68 -0.87 -5.60
C ALA A 52 -7.32 0.40 -6.16
N HIS A 53 -7.62 1.35 -5.27
CA HIS A 53 -8.22 2.62 -5.67
C HIS A 53 -7.23 3.45 -6.49
N VAL A 54 -7.62 3.74 -7.74
CA VAL A 54 -6.91 4.66 -8.62
C VAL A 54 -7.64 5.99 -8.56
N SER A 55 -7.06 6.98 -7.88
CA SER A 55 -7.59 8.35 -7.83
C SER A 55 -6.59 9.32 -8.43
N ALA A 56 -7.08 10.24 -9.26
CA ALA A 56 -6.29 11.38 -9.73
C ALA A 56 -6.13 12.47 -8.65
N THR A 57 -6.99 12.44 -7.61
CA THR A 57 -6.96 13.38 -6.49
C THR A 57 -5.97 12.87 -5.44
N PRO A 58 -4.84 13.56 -5.21
CA PRO A 58 -3.86 13.13 -4.23
C PRO A 58 -4.39 13.21 -2.79
N GLY A 59 -3.83 12.40 -1.89
CA GLY A 59 -4.13 12.45 -0.45
C GLY A 59 -5.36 11.67 0.02
N LYS A 60 -6.04 10.92 -0.86
CA LYS A 60 -7.14 10.02 -0.46
C LYS A 60 -6.66 8.74 0.22
N THR A 61 -5.50 8.22 -0.14
CA THR A 61 -4.90 7.05 0.51
C THR A 61 -4.01 7.53 1.64
N GLN A 62 -4.53 7.49 2.87
CA GLN A 62 -3.83 7.88 4.11
C GLN A 62 -3.34 6.68 4.90
N ALA A 63 -3.32 5.51 4.27
CA ALA A 63 -3.35 4.25 4.96
C ALA A 63 -2.60 3.18 4.17
N LEU A 64 -2.14 2.17 4.89
CA LEU A 64 -1.52 0.97 4.33
C LEU A 64 -2.64 0.03 3.89
N ASN A 65 -2.77 -0.24 2.60
CA ASN A 65 -3.79 -1.16 2.09
C ASN A 65 -3.18 -2.52 1.75
N PHE A 66 -3.79 -3.59 2.23
CA PHE A 66 -3.28 -4.95 2.10
C PHE A 66 -4.10 -5.74 1.08
N TYR A 67 -3.42 -6.30 0.10
CA TYR A 67 -3.99 -7.20 -0.90
C TYR A 67 -3.36 -8.57 -0.73
N GLU A 68 -4.14 -9.52 -0.23
CA GLU A 68 -3.72 -10.90 -0.11
C GLU A 68 -3.71 -11.56 -1.48
N VAL A 69 -2.62 -12.24 -1.80
CA VAL A 69 -2.44 -12.94 -3.07
C VAL A 69 -2.18 -14.40 -2.79
N ASN A 70 -3.03 -15.27 -3.35
CA ASN A 70 -2.91 -16.72 -3.25
C ASN A 70 -2.87 -17.29 -1.82
N GLU A 71 -3.27 -16.53 -0.80
CA GLU A 71 -3.07 -16.89 0.62
C GLU A 71 -1.58 -17.04 1.01
N ASP A 72 -0.66 -16.55 0.17
CA ASP A 72 0.79 -16.75 0.31
C ASP A 72 1.52 -15.49 0.82
N PHE A 73 1.10 -14.30 0.36
CA PHE A 73 1.72 -13.02 0.70
C PHE A 73 0.76 -11.83 0.52
N TYR A 74 1.17 -10.68 1.05
CA TYR A 74 0.51 -9.40 0.84
C TYR A 74 1.29 -8.51 -0.13
N LEU A 75 0.58 -7.91 -1.10
CA LEU A 75 1.02 -6.65 -1.69
C LEU A 75 0.47 -5.52 -0.82
N VAL A 76 1.32 -4.60 -0.41
CA VAL A 76 0.94 -3.50 0.49
C VAL A 76 1.11 -2.17 -0.22
N ASP A 77 0.03 -1.43 -0.35
CA ASP A 77 0.02 -0.10 -0.97
C ASP A 77 0.27 0.97 0.10
N LEU A 78 1.43 1.62 0.05
CA LEU A 78 1.74 2.73 0.95
C LEU A 78 1.07 4.03 0.48
N PRO A 79 0.78 4.96 1.39
CA PRO A 79 0.33 6.30 1.00
C PRO A 79 1.40 6.97 0.12
N GLY A 80 0.96 7.65 -0.94
CA GLY A 80 1.87 8.30 -1.88
C GLY A 80 2.40 9.63 -1.33
N TYR A 81 3.72 9.79 -1.21
CA TYR A 81 4.33 11.01 -0.66
C TYR A 81 4.33 12.17 -1.67
N GLY A 82 4.73 13.37 -1.23
CA GLY A 82 4.98 14.51 -2.12
C GLY A 82 3.73 15.24 -2.63
N TYR A 83 2.59 15.11 -1.95
CA TYR A 83 1.45 16.00 -2.20
C TYR A 83 1.57 17.27 -1.34
N ALA A 84 1.73 18.41 -2.01
CA ALA A 84 2.03 19.71 -1.39
C ALA A 84 0.86 20.36 -0.61
N ARG A 85 -0.33 19.74 -0.58
CA ARG A 85 -1.54 20.32 0.07
C ARG A 85 -2.09 19.47 1.22
N VAL A 86 -1.27 18.61 1.80
CA VAL A 86 -1.64 17.87 3.02
C VAL A 86 -1.27 18.73 4.23
N PRO A 87 -2.15 18.86 5.24
CA PRO A 87 -1.78 19.47 6.52
C PRO A 87 -0.57 18.77 7.16
N GLU A 88 0.30 19.52 7.82
CA GLU A 88 1.56 18.99 8.38
C GLU A 88 1.31 17.80 9.33
N ASN A 89 0.31 17.90 10.20
CA ASN A 89 -0.06 16.84 11.14
C ASN A 89 -0.43 15.51 10.46
N ILE A 90 -1.00 15.56 9.26
CA ILE A 90 -1.33 14.35 8.49
C ILE A 90 -0.07 13.79 7.83
N ARG A 91 0.85 14.66 7.39
CA ARG A 91 2.14 14.26 6.83
C ARG A 91 3.01 13.56 7.87
N GLU A 92 3.07 14.11 9.09
CA GLU A 92 3.75 13.51 10.24
C GLU A 92 3.16 12.14 10.57
N ALA A 93 1.83 12.05 10.70
CA ALA A 93 1.16 10.77 10.97
C ALA A 93 1.45 9.69 9.91
N TRP A 94 1.60 10.06 8.63
CA TRP A 94 2.01 9.12 7.60
C TRP A 94 3.47 8.70 7.73
N GLY A 95 4.36 9.63 8.06
CA GLY A 95 5.76 9.35 8.34
C GLY A 95 5.88 8.30 9.45
N ASP A 96 5.23 8.56 10.58
CA ASP A 96 5.21 7.65 11.73
C ASP A 96 4.66 6.26 11.36
N LEU A 97 3.59 6.20 10.57
CA LEU A 97 2.99 4.95 10.13
C LEU A 97 3.91 4.16 9.19
N ILE A 98 4.57 4.83 8.24
CA ILE A 98 5.51 4.20 7.31
C ILE A 98 6.76 3.71 8.04
N ASP A 99 7.32 4.53 8.93
CA ASP A 99 8.52 4.20 9.70
C ASP A 99 8.26 2.98 10.58
N TRP A 100 7.13 2.96 11.28
CA TRP A 100 6.68 1.79 12.03
C TRP A 100 6.52 0.56 11.12
N TYR A 101 5.84 0.71 9.99
CA TYR A 101 5.54 -0.41 9.11
C TYR A 101 6.79 -1.06 8.50
N LEU A 102 7.73 -0.24 8.01
CA LEU A 102 8.97 -0.69 7.40
C LEU A 102 9.99 -1.17 8.45
N GLY A 103 10.00 -0.56 9.63
CA GLY A 103 10.97 -0.86 10.68
C GLY A 103 10.58 -2.01 11.62
N GLU A 104 9.30 -2.15 11.95
CA GLU A 104 8.86 -3.02 13.07
C GLU A 104 7.98 -4.21 12.64
N SER A 105 7.39 -4.22 11.44
CA SER A 105 6.36 -5.22 11.12
C SER A 105 6.89 -6.66 10.93
N ASN A 106 8.21 -6.88 10.93
CA ASN A 106 8.94 -8.16 10.71
C ASN A 106 8.55 -8.97 9.46
N SER A 107 7.53 -8.54 8.73
CA SER A 107 6.87 -9.28 7.65
C SER A 107 7.21 -8.70 6.28
N VAL A 108 7.69 -7.45 6.23
CA VAL A 108 8.18 -6.79 5.02
C VAL A 108 9.43 -7.51 4.51
N ARG A 109 9.36 -7.97 3.26
CA ARG A 109 10.46 -8.68 2.57
C ARG A 109 11.09 -7.85 1.46
N GLY A 110 10.47 -6.74 1.08
CA GLY A 110 11.00 -5.84 0.07
C GLY A 110 10.08 -4.66 -0.20
N VAL A 111 10.64 -3.63 -0.83
CA VAL A 111 9.94 -2.43 -1.25
C VAL A 111 10.13 -2.24 -2.75
N VAL A 112 9.02 -2.04 -3.47
CA VAL A 112 9.00 -1.57 -4.84
C VAL A 112 8.79 -0.05 -4.79
N HIS A 113 9.83 0.71 -5.12
CA HIS A 113 9.79 2.16 -5.15
C HIS A 113 9.57 2.65 -6.58
N LEU A 114 8.46 3.35 -6.82
CA LEU A 114 8.11 3.87 -8.13
C LEU A 114 8.58 5.31 -8.29
N VAL A 115 9.24 5.56 -9.42
CA VAL A 115 9.68 6.87 -9.89
C VAL A 115 9.12 7.10 -11.30
N ASP A 116 8.94 8.37 -11.66
CA ASP A 116 8.57 8.83 -13.01
C ASP A 116 9.84 9.33 -13.71
#